data_AF-A0A507QG48-F1
#
_entry.id   AF-A0A507QG48-F1
#
_cell.length_a   1.000
_cell.length_b   1.000
_cell.length_c   1.000
_cell.angle_alpha   90.00
_cell.angle_beta   90.00
_cell.angle_gamma   90.00
#
_symmetry.space_group_name_H-M   'P 1'
#
loop_
_entity.id
_entity.type
_entity.pdbx_description
1 polymer ?
#
loop_
_entity_poly.entity_id
_entity_poly.type
_entity_poly.pdbx_seq_one_letter_code
_entity_poly.pdbx_strand_id
1 'polypeptide(L)'
;MLESAVHSPMNMKHYAGVEDVFQLAANLAEKIMKNHAFQDGDKRTALLAADMFLKINGYYLQKVPFAEDIHNKGLANAHVAVVTNHWTAEQLGNYYKSVAAPLGPVTAEVLEYTSSAAEY
;
A
#
# COMPACT_ATOMS: atom_id res chain seq x y z
N MET A 1 -3.72 -13.15 -8.43
CA MET A 1 -4.16 -11.79 -8.01
C MET A 1 -3.01 -10.86 -7.62
N LEU A 2 -1.83 -11.34 -7.23
CA LEU A 2 -0.68 -10.45 -7.00
C LEU A 2 -0.07 -9.93 -8.31
N GLU A 3 0.07 -10.81 -9.30
CA GLU A 3 0.63 -10.48 -10.63
C GLU A 3 -0.21 -9.43 -11.37
N SER A 4 -1.55 -9.53 -11.29
CA SER A 4 -2.48 -8.60 -11.94
C SER A 4 -2.33 -7.16 -11.44
N ALA A 5 -2.06 -6.98 -10.15
CA ALA A 5 -1.96 -5.66 -9.54
C ALA A 5 -0.58 -5.02 -9.74
N VAL A 6 0.47 -5.82 -10.00
CA VAL A 6 1.80 -5.34 -10.39
C VAL A 6 1.83 -4.87 -11.86
N HIS A 7 0.93 -5.37 -12.71
CA HIS A 7 0.88 -5.02 -14.15
C HIS A 7 0.07 -3.75 -14.49
N SER A 8 -0.50 -3.05 -13.51
CA SER A 8 -1.47 -1.96 -13.77
C SER A 8 -1.02 -0.50 -13.53
N PRO A 9 0.27 -0.09 -13.63
CA PRO A 9 0.57 1.35 -13.62
C PRO A 9 -0.08 2.09 -14.81
N MET A 10 -0.34 1.39 -15.91
CA MET A 10 -0.74 2.00 -17.19
C MET A 10 -2.26 2.19 -17.35
N ASN A 11 -3.09 1.56 -16.51
CA ASN A 11 -4.56 1.60 -16.62
C ASN A 11 -5.27 2.54 -15.63
N MET A 12 -4.52 3.23 -14.77
CA MET A 12 -5.06 4.11 -13.72
C MET A 12 -5.98 5.23 -14.21
N LYS A 13 -5.83 5.65 -15.47
CA LYS A 13 -6.68 6.70 -16.05
C LYS A 13 -7.99 6.18 -16.65
N HIS A 14 -8.14 4.87 -16.87
CA HIS A 14 -9.27 4.34 -17.65
C HIS A 14 -10.22 3.42 -16.87
N TYR A 15 -9.76 2.79 -15.77
CA TYR A 15 -10.60 1.88 -14.98
C TYR A 15 -10.76 2.39 -13.54
N ALA A 16 -11.56 3.45 -13.38
CA ALA A 16 -11.98 4.00 -12.08
C ALA A 16 -13.03 3.11 -11.37
N GLY A 17 -12.83 1.79 -11.38
CA GLY A 17 -13.75 0.86 -10.76
C GLY A 17 -13.29 -0.57 -10.97
N VAL A 18 -13.40 -1.36 -9.91
CA VAL A 18 -13.21 -2.83 -9.86
C VAL A 18 -11.82 -3.27 -9.39
N GLU A 19 -11.35 -2.72 -8.27
CA GLU A 19 -10.82 -3.47 -7.11
C GLU A 19 -10.44 -2.45 -6.01
N ASP A 20 -10.88 -2.69 -4.77
CA ASP A 20 -10.50 -1.80 -3.64
C ASP A 20 -9.01 -2.00 -3.34
N VAL A 21 -8.17 -1.12 -3.89
CA VAL A 21 -6.70 -1.20 -3.79
C VAL A 21 -6.23 -1.21 -2.33
N PHE A 22 -6.99 -0.63 -1.40
CA PHE A 22 -6.70 -0.68 0.03
C PHE A 22 -6.95 -2.08 0.59
N GLN A 23 -8.02 -2.74 0.16
CA GLN A 23 -8.28 -4.14 0.50
C GLN A 23 -7.21 -5.08 -0.05
N LEU A 24 -6.76 -4.85 -1.29
CA LEU A 24 -5.66 -5.62 -1.88
C LEU A 24 -4.35 -5.44 -1.09
N ALA A 25 -4.02 -4.20 -0.72
CA ALA A 25 -2.85 -3.89 0.10
C ALA A 25 -2.93 -4.58 1.47
N ALA A 26 -4.11 -4.61 2.09
CA ALA A 26 -4.33 -5.28 3.38
C ALA A 26 -4.17 -6.81 3.26
N ASN A 27 -4.72 -7.42 2.21
CA ASN A 27 -4.56 -8.84 1.94
C ASN A 27 -3.08 -9.22 1.68
N LEU A 28 -2.33 -8.35 0.99
CA LEU A 28 -0.88 -8.50 0.79
C LEU A 28 -0.15 -8.46 2.14
N ALA A 29 -0.42 -7.45 2.96
CA ALA A 29 0.18 -7.32 4.29
C ALA A 29 -0.11 -8.54 5.16
N GLU A 30 -1.37 -9.00 5.21
CA GLU A 30 -1.76 -10.17 6.00
C GLU A 30 -0.99 -11.43 5.58
N LYS A 31 -0.88 -11.69 4.27
CA LYS A 31 -0.12 -12.84 3.74
C LYS A 31 1.35 -12.78 4.12
N ILE A 32 1.97 -11.61 4.05
CA ILE A 32 3.37 -11.42 4.47
C ILE A 32 3.52 -11.69 5.97
N MET A 33 2.62 -11.15 6.80
CA MET A 33 2.66 -11.36 8.26
C MET A 33 2.45 -12.83 8.65
N LYS A 34 1.60 -13.57 7.92
CA LYS A 34 1.31 -14.99 8.18
C LYS A 34 2.36 -15.97 7.66
N ASN A 35 3.26 -15.53 6.78
CA ASN A 35 4.29 -16.42 6.22
C ASN A 35 5.44 -16.73 7.20
N HIS A 36 5.39 -16.20 8.43
CA HIS A 36 6.28 -16.49 9.58
C HIS A 36 7.78 -16.52 9.23
N ALA A 37 8.23 -15.68 8.30
CA ALA A 37 9.63 -15.64 7.89
C ALA A 37 10.53 -15.02 8.97
N PHE A 38 10.00 -14.09 9.79
CA PHE A 38 10.73 -13.41 10.87
C PHE A 38 9.84 -13.01 12.06
N GLN A 39 10.24 -13.42 13.28
CA GLN A 39 9.53 -13.19 14.56
C GLN A 39 8.99 -11.75 14.78
N ASP A 40 9.73 -10.70 14.38
CA ASP A 40 9.30 -9.28 14.47
C ASP A 40 9.52 -8.44 13.20
N GLY A 41 10.22 -8.99 12.20
CA GLY A 41 10.46 -8.32 10.91
C GLY A 41 9.22 -8.29 10.02
N ASP A 42 8.37 -9.31 10.13
CA ASP A 42 7.26 -9.53 9.20
C ASP A 42 6.22 -8.41 9.21
N LYS A 43 5.99 -7.76 10.36
CA LYS A 43 5.03 -6.65 10.51
C LYS A 43 5.50 -5.37 9.79
N ARG A 44 6.77 -5.01 9.97
CA ARG A 44 7.37 -3.81 9.32
C ARG A 44 7.51 -4.01 7.82
N THR A 45 7.93 -5.21 7.40
CA THR A 45 8.01 -5.58 5.98
C THR A 45 6.63 -5.59 5.34
N ALA A 46 5.60 -6.11 6.01
CA ALA A 46 4.22 -6.07 5.53
C ALA A 46 3.69 -4.65 5.35
N LEU A 47 3.96 -3.75 6.30
CA LEU A 47 3.56 -2.35 6.20
C LEU A 47 4.25 -1.66 5.03
N LEU A 48 5.57 -1.86 4.88
CA LEU A 48 6.32 -1.30 3.76
C LEU A 48 5.81 -1.82 2.41
N ALA A 49 5.52 -3.12 2.31
CA ALA A 49 4.99 -3.72 1.09
C ALA A 49 3.59 -3.17 0.74
N ALA A 50 2.72 -2.99 1.73
CA ALA A 50 1.40 -2.36 1.53
C ALA A 50 1.52 -0.89 1.11
N ASP A 51 2.40 -0.12 1.75
CA ASP A 51 2.65 1.28 1.41
C ASP A 51 3.22 1.42 -0.02
N MET A 52 4.17 0.58 -0.40
CA MET A 52 4.72 0.55 -1.77
C MET A 52 3.66 0.16 -2.80
N PHE A 53 2.83 -0.83 -2.51
CA PHE A 53 1.71 -1.21 -3.36
C PHE A 53 0.75 -0.04 -3.58
N LEU A 54 0.38 0.66 -2.49
CA LEU A 54 -0.50 1.82 -2.58
C LEU A 54 0.15 2.97 -3.33
N LYS A 55 1.47 3.19 -3.20
CA LYS A 55 2.22 4.22 -3.94
C LYS A 55 2.17 3.99 -5.44
N ILE A 56 2.36 2.75 -5.86
CA ILE A 56 2.17 2.35 -7.26
C ILE A 56 0.72 2.57 -7.68
N ASN A 57 -0.23 2.49 -6.75
CA ASN A 57 -1.67 2.72 -6.94
C ASN A 57 -2.13 4.19 -6.69
N GLY A 58 -1.21 5.14 -6.55
CA GLY A 58 -1.53 6.58 -6.42
C GLY A 58 -1.89 7.04 -5.01
N TYR A 59 -1.66 6.23 -3.99
CA TYR A 59 -1.91 6.54 -2.58
C TYR A 59 -0.67 6.27 -1.73
N TYR A 60 -0.60 6.79 -0.52
CA TYR A 60 0.46 6.40 0.42
C TYR A 60 -0.10 6.29 1.84
N LEU A 61 0.46 5.35 2.59
CA LEU A 61 0.23 5.20 4.03
C LEU A 61 1.29 5.97 4.81
N GLN A 62 2.55 5.98 4.36
CA GLN A 62 3.66 6.59 5.09
C GLN A 62 4.33 7.69 4.26
N LYS A 63 4.36 8.91 4.81
CA LYS A 63 5.10 10.03 4.21
C LYS A 63 6.61 9.84 4.35
N VAL A 64 7.04 9.43 5.54
CA VAL A 64 8.39 8.94 5.84
C VAL A 64 8.25 7.55 6.47
N PRO A 65 8.81 6.49 5.86
CA PRO A 65 8.75 5.15 6.42
C PRO A 65 9.37 5.08 7.82
N PHE A 66 8.69 4.40 8.74
CA PHE A 66 9.16 4.12 10.11
C PHE A 66 9.47 5.35 10.99
N ALA A 67 9.00 6.54 10.61
CA ALA A 67 9.14 7.70 11.48
C ALA A 67 8.40 7.47 12.81
N GLU A 68 8.96 7.98 13.92
CA GLU A 68 8.38 7.82 15.26
C GLU A 68 7.25 8.82 15.54
N ASP A 69 6.21 8.78 14.72
CA ASP A 69 5.02 9.64 14.86
C ASP A 69 3.75 8.83 15.17
N ILE A 70 2.68 9.54 15.53
CA ILE A 70 1.39 8.95 15.91
C ILE A 70 0.77 8.15 14.75
N HIS A 71 0.98 8.60 13.51
CA HIS A 71 0.40 7.99 12.33
C HIS A 71 1.05 6.64 12.02
N ASN A 72 2.37 6.59 11.99
CA ASN A 72 3.16 5.38 11.83
C ASN A 72 2.93 4.38 12.98
N LYS A 73 2.77 4.86 14.22
CA LYS A 73 2.38 4.02 15.36
C LYS A 73 0.97 3.45 15.19
N GLY A 74 0.02 4.22 14.66
CA GLY A 74 -1.33 3.76 14.34
C GLY A 74 -1.33 2.63 13.32
N LEU A 75 -0.58 2.78 12.22
CA LEU A 75 -0.39 1.74 11.21
C LEU A 75 0.25 0.47 11.80
N ALA A 76 1.33 0.61 12.57
CA ALA A 76 1.97 -0.53 13.22
C ALA A 76 1.01 -1.26 14.17
N ASN A 77 0.21 -0.53 14.95
CA ASN A 77 -0.79 -1.11 15.84
C ASN A 77 -1.91 -1.84 15.09
N ALA A 78 -2.35 -1.33 13.94
CA ALA A 78 -3.34 -2.00 13.10
C ALA A 78 -2.82 -3.36 12.58
N HIS A 79 -1.54 -3.43 12.19
CA HIS A 79 -0.91 -4.70 11.81
C HIS A 79 -0.83 -5.67 12.99
N VAL A 80 -0.47 -5.17 14.19
CA VAL A 80 -0.48 -5.96 15.43
C VAL A 80 -1.88 -6.50 15.72
N ALA A 81 -2.93 -5.70 15.54
CA ALA A 81 -4.31 -6.12 15.74
C ALA A 81 -4.70 -7.28 14.80
N VAL A 82 -4.23 -7.27 13.54
CA VAL A 82 -4.48 -8.37 12.60
C VAL A 82 -3.77 -9.66 13.00
N VAL A 83 -2.48 -9.60 13.34
CA VAL A 83 -1.73 -10.83 13.72
C VAL A 83 -2.17 -11.40 15.06
N THR A 84 -2.75 -10.57 15.93
CA THR A 84 -3.35 -10.99 17.20
C THR A 84 -4.82 -11.38 17.06
N ASN A 85 -5.36 -11.44 15.83
CA ASN A 85 -6.74 -11.78 15.50
C ASN A 85 -7.81 -10.85 16.11
N HIS A 86 -7.44 -9.65 16.55
CA HIS A 86 -8.40 -8.63 16.96
C HIS A 86 -9.04 -7.95 15.74
N TRP A 87 -8.30 -7.83 14.64
CA TRP A 87 -8.77 -7.29 13.37
C TRP A 87 -8.70 -8.33 12.25
N THR A 88 -9.63 -8.24 11.29
CA THR A 88 -9.55 -8.96 10.02
C THR A 88 -8.76 -8.16 8.97
N ALA A 89 -8.33 -8.82 7.89
CA ALA A 89 -7.74 -8.13 6.74
C ALA A 89 -8.72 -7.11 6.10
N GLU A 90 -10.02 -7.34 6.21
CA GLU A 90 -11.04 -6.39 5.75
C GLU A 90 -11.05 -5.11 6.59
N GLN A 91 -10.99 -5.24 7.91
CA GLN A 91 -10.89 -4.09 8.81
C GLN A 91 -9.59 -3.31 8.59
N LEU A 92 -8.48 -4.02 8.30
CA LEU A 92 -7.23 -3.38 7.92
C LEU A 92 -7.35 -2.61 6.59
N GLY A 93 -8.02 -3.17 5.59
CA GLY A 93 -8.27 -2.49 4.31
C GLY A 93 -9.11 -1.23 4.47
N ASN A 94 -10.17 -1.30 5.26
CA ASN A 94 -10.99 -0.13 5.61
C ASN A 94 -10.20 0.93 6.39
N TYR A 95 -9.29 0.51 7.28
CA TYR A 95 -8.41 1.43 7.99
C TYR A 95 -7.41 2.10 7.03
N TYR A 96 -6.77 1.36 6.13
CA TYR A 96 -5.91 1.95 5.10
C TYR A 96 -6.65 3.00 4.27
N LYS A 97 -7.86 2.69 3.84
CA LYS A 97 -8.70 3.62 3.07
C LYS A 97 -9.00 4.91 3.81
N SER A 98 -9.12 4.88 5.14
CA SER A 98 -9.42 6.07 5.95
C SER A 98 -8.19 6.92 6.27
N VAL A 99 -6.98 6.34 6.25
CA VAL A 99 -5.74 7.03 6.63
C VAL A 99 -4.80 7.31 5.46
N ALA A 100 -5.00 6.65 4.32
CA ALA A 100 -4.21 6.86 3.13
C ALA A 100 -4.47 8.25 2.54
N ALA A 101 -3.41 8.88 2.06
CA ALA A 101 -3.49 10.13 1.32
C ALA A 101 -3.17 9.89 -0.16
N PRO A 102 -3.77 10.66 -1.08
CA PRO A 102 -3.38 10.60 -2.49
C PRO A 102 -1.93 11.05 -2.64
N LEU A 103 -1.15 10.29 -3.42
CA LEU A 103 0.10 10.79 -3.96
C LEU A 103 -0.30 11.94 -4.89
N GLY A 104 0.15 13.18 -4.57
CA GLY A 104 -0.34 14.41 -5.21
C GLY A 104 -0.27 14.38 -6.75
N PRO A 105 -0.88 15.36 -7.44
CA PRO A 105 -0.92 15.35 -8.90
C PRO A 105 0.49 15.18 -9.45
N VAL A 106 0.67 14.20 -10.33
CA VAL A 106 1.88 13.98 -11.12
C VAL A 106 2.27 15.36 -11.66
N THR A 107 3.34 15.94 -11.12
CA THR A 107 3.81 17.25 -11.57
C THR A 107 4.19 17.12 -13.05
N ALA A 108 4.07 18.22 -13.81
CA ALA A 108 4.39 18.22 -15.24
C ALA A 108 5.77 17.57 -15.54
N GLU A 109 6.73 17.75 -14.63
CA GLU A 109 8.04 17.10 -14.67
C GLU A 109 7.98 15.56 -14.71
N VAL A 110 7.14 14.92 -13.88
CA VAL A 110 7.03 13.46 -13.85
C VAL A 110 6.35 12.93 -15.12
N LEU A 111 5.39 13.67 -15.68
CA LEU A 111 4.81 13.37 -16.99
C LEU A 111 5.84 13.46 -18.12
N GLU A 112 6.70 14.49 -18.09
CA GLU A 112 7.77 14.71 -19.07
C GLU A 112 8.78 13.55 -19.09
N TYR A 113 9.16 13.04 -17.91
CA TYR A 113 10.02 11.85 -17.78
C TYR A 113 9.38 10.58 -18.33
N THR A 114 8.06 10.40 -18.17
CA THR A 114 7.36 9.23 -18.72
C THR A 114 7.13 9.31 -20.23
N SER A 115 6.96 10.51 -20.80
CA SER A 115 6.85 10.69 -22.25
C SER A 115 8.19 10.50 -22.97
N SER A 116 9.31 10.94 -22.37
CA SER A 116 10.63 10.77 -22.98
C SER A 116 11.12 9.32 -22.98
N ALA A 117 10.59 8.48 -22.07
CA ALA A 117 10.94 7.06 -22.00
C ALA A 117 10.21 6.18 -23.04
N ALA A 118 9.17 6.71 -23.70
CA ALA A 118 8.41 6.00 -24.73
C ALA A 118 8.90 6.29 -26.17
N GLU A 119 9.90 7.17 -26.33
CA GLU A 119 10.43 7.59 -27.64
C GLU A 119 11.79 6.95 -28.03
N TYR A 120 12.17 5.83 -27.41
CA TYR A 120 13.33 5.01 -27.84
C TYR A 120 12.95 3.58 -28.19
#